data_AF-A0A9E2D4U1-F1
#
_entry.id   AF-A0A9E2D4U1-F1
#
_cell.length_a   1.000
_cell.length_b   1.000
_cell.length_c   1.000
_cell.angle_alpha   90.00
_cell.angle_beta   90.00
_cell.angle_gamma   90.00
#
_symmetry.space_group_name_H-M   'P 1'
#
loop_
_entity.id
_entity.type
_entity.pdbx_description
1 polymer ?
#
loop_
_entity_poly.entity_id
_entity_poly.type
_entity_poly.pdbx_seq_one_letter_code
_entity_poly.pdbx_strand_id
1 'polypeptide(L)' 'MFGLGMPELIIILVIIVIIFGAGKLPEIGSGIGKGIKNFKNATKEEEDKKKLDEADKDKDS' A
#
# COMPACT_ATOMS: atom_id res chain seq x y z
N MET A 1 6.66 11.97 -29.94
CA MET A 1 6.09 13.12 -29.21
C MET A 1 4.68 12.79 -28.72
N PHE A 2 4.53 11.81 -27.82
CA PHE A 2 3.26 11.52 -27.15
C PHE A 2 3.61 10.76 -25.87
N GLY A 3 4.14 11.48 -24.89
CA GLY A 3 4.20 11.00 -23.51
C GLY A 3 2.92 11.46 -22.83
N LEU A 4 2.26 10.58 -22.09
CA LEU A 4 1.21 10.99 -21.17
C LEU A 4 1.84 11.95 -20.16
N GLY A 5 1.63 13.24 -20.38
CA GLY A 5 2.10 14.28 -19.49
C GLY A 5 1.24 14.35 -18.24
N MET A 6 1.72 15.11 -17.27
CA MET A 6 0.94 15.45 -16.09
C MET A 6 -0.45 16.04 -16.43
N PRO A 7 -0.61 16.89 -17.46
CA PRO A 7 -1.91 17.44 -17.84
C PRO A 7 -2.93 16.37 -18.28
N GLU A 8 -2.52 15.41 -19.11
CA GLU A 8 -3.38 14.35 -19.61
C GLU A 8 -3.85 13.42 -18.48
N LEU A 9 -2.97 13.11 -17.52
CA LEU A 9 -3.33 12.33 -16.34
C LEU A 9 -4.35 13.04 -15.46
N ILE A 10 -4.26 14.36 -15.31
CA ILE A 10 -5.24 15.15 -14.56
C ILE A 10 -6.61 15.11 -15.24
N ILE A 11 -6.67 15.23 -16.57
CA ILE A 11 -7.93 15.13 -17.33
C ILE A 11 -8.59 13.77 -17.10
N ILE A 12 -7.82 12.69 -17.20
CA ILE A 12 -8.31 11.33 -16.94
C ILE A 12 -8.81 11.20 -15.50
N LEU A 13 -8.06 11.71 -14.53
CA LEU A 13 -8.45 11.70 -13.12
C LEU A 13 -9.80 12.42 -12.90
N VAL A 14 -10.00 13.58 -13.53
CA VAL A 14 -11.25 14.34 -13.44
C VAL A 14 -12.42 13.53 -13.99
N ILE A 15 -12.25 12.86 -15.14
CA ILE A 15 -13.30 12.00 -15.73
C ILE A 15 -13.66 10.86 -14.77
N ILE A 16 -12.66 10.19 -14.19
CA ILE A 16 -12.87 9.13 -13.20
C ILE A 16 -13.64 9.68 -11.99
N VAL A 17 -13.26 10.85 -11.49
CA VAL A 17 -13.94 11.50 -10.36
C VAL A 17 -15.39 11.87 -10.70
N ILE A 18 -15.71 12.24 -11.93
CA ILE A 18 -17.09 12.51 -12.35
C ILE A 18 -17.92 11.22 -12.37
N ILE A 19 -17.36 10.11 -12.88
CA ILE A 19 -18.07 8.83 -12.97
C ILE A 19 -18.29 8.21 -11.59
N PHE A 20 -17.25 8.17 -10.76
CA PHE A 20 -17.30 7.52 -9.45
C PHE A 20 -17.74 8.48 -8.33
N GLY A 21 -17.60 9.79 -8.51
CA GLY A 21 -17.81 10.80 -7.49
C GLY A 21 -16.57 11.05 -6.63
N ALA A 22 -16.37 12.30 -6.20
CA ALA A 22 -15.21 12.72 -5.40
C ALA A 22 -15.10 12.01 -4.04
N GLY A 23 -16.21 11.49 -3.50
CA GLY A 23 -16.23 10.75 -2.23
C GLY A 23 -15.78 9.29 -2.33
N LYS A 24 -15.93 8.63 -3.49
CA LYS A 24 -15.59 7.21 -3.64
C LYS A 24 -14.08 6.95 -3.67
N LEU A 25 -13.29 7.88 -4.22
CA LEU A 25 -11.83 7.73 -4.26
C LEU A 25 -11.22 7.67 -2.83
N PRO A 26 -11.52 8.60 -1.91
CA PRO A 26 -11.07 8.53 -0.51
C PRO A 26 -11.57 7.29 0.24
N GLU A 27 -12.80 6.86 -0.03
CA GLU A 27 -13.40 5.67 0.60
C GLU A 27 -12.62 4.39 0.20
N ILE A 28 -12.38 4.20 -1.10
CA ILE A 28 -11.59 3.08 -1.64
C ILE A 28 -10.13 3.18 -1.15
N GLY A 29 -9.53 4.37 -1.20
CA GLY A 29 -8.16 4.60 -0.75
C GLY A 29 -7.97 4.31 0.73
N SER A 30 -8.95 4.63 1.57
CA SER A 30 -8.92 4.33 3.01
C SER A 30 -8.97 2.82 3.27
N GLY A 31 -9.79 2.07 2.51
CA GLY A 31 -9.84 0.60 2.58
C GLY A 31 -8.53 -0.05 2.16
N ILE A 32 -8.00 0.34 1.00
CA ILE A 32 -6.71 -0.15 0.49
C ILE A 32 -5.56 0.22 1.44
N GLY A 33 -5.53 1.45 1.94
CA GLY A 33 -4.49 1.93 2.87
C GLY A 33 -4.46 1.15 4.18
N LYS A 34 -5.63 0.82 4.74
CA LYS A 34 -5.73 -0.06 5.92
C LYS A 34 -5.24 -1.48 5.61
N GLY A 35 -5.63 -2.03 4.45
CA GLY A 35 -5.17 -3.34 4.01
C GLY A 35 -3.65 -3.43 3.87
N ILE A 36 -3.03 -2.46 3.18
CA ILE A 36 -1.58 -2.38 3.01
C ILE A 36 -0.87 -2.21 4.35
N LYS A 37 -1.40 -1.36 5.25
CA LYS A 37 -0.83 -1.16 6.59
C LYS A 37 -0.86 -2.45 7.41
N ASN A 38 -1.97 -3.16 7.41
CA ASN A 38 -2.11 -4.41 8.15
C ASN A 38 -1.20 -5.50 7.56
N PHE A 39 -1.11 -5.60 6.23
CA PHE A 39 -0.20 -6.52 5.56
C PHE A 39 1.25 -6.25 5.92
N LYS A 40 1.69 -4.98 5.84
CA LYS A 40 3.04 -4.56 6.22
C LYS A 40 3.37 -4.89 7.68
N ASN A 41 2.42 -4.68 8.59
CA ASN A 41 2.62 -4.98 10.00
C ASN A 41 2.76 -6.48 10.25
N ALA A 42 1.89 -7.31 9.64
CA ALA A 42 1.96 -8.76 9.76
C ALA A 42 3.29 -9.32 9.23
N THR A 43 3.73 -8.86 8.05
CA THR A 43 5.03 -9.26 7.48
C THR A 43 6.19 -8.86 8.40
N LYS A 44 6.15 -7.67 9.00
CA LYS A 44 7.19 -7.21 9.92
C LYS A 44 7.23 -8.04 11.21
N GLU A 45 6.07 -8.38 11.78
CA GLU A 45 5.99 -9.23 12.97
C GLU A 45 6.53 -10.64 12.69
N GLU A 46 6.30 -11.19 11.49
CA GLU A 46 6.89 -12.47 11.07
C GLU A 46 8.41 -12.38 10.91
N GLU A 47 8.94 -11.30 10.33
CA GLU A 47 10.38 -11.05 10.22
C GLU A 47 11.04 -10.90 11.61
N ASP A 48 10.41 -10.16 12.51
CA ASP A 48 10.90 -9.95 13.87
C ASP A 48 10.87 -11.26 14.68
N LYS A 49 9.84 -12.10 14.51
CA LYS A 49 9.81 -13.45 15.12
C LYS A 49 10.91 -14.37 14.58
N LYS A 50 11.15 -14.39 13.27
CA LYS A 50 12.24 -15.20 12.68
C LYS A 50 13.61 -14.78 13.21
N LYS A 51 13.85 -13.48 13.39
CA LYS A 51 15.10 -12.96 13.96
C LYS A 51 15.31 -13.37 15.42
N LEU A 52 14.23 -13.45 16.20
CA LEU A 52 14.28 -13.90 17.60
C LEU A 52 14.57 -15.41 17.69
N ASP A 53 13.92 -16.22 16.85
CA ASP A 53 14.14 -17.68 16.78
C ASP A 53 15.55 -18.06 16.29
N GLU A 54 16.17 -17.21 15.47
CA GLU A 54 17.57 -17.38 15.01
C GLU A 54 18.58 -16.99 16.09
N ALA A 55 18.32 -15.96 16.89
CA ALA A 55 19.21 -15.48 17.95
C ALA A 55 19.29 -16.42 19.17
N ASP A 56 18.26 -17.25 19.42
CA ASP A 56 18.27 -18.26 20.48
C ASP A 56 18.99 -19.56 20.08
N LYS A 57 19.14 -19.85 18.79
CA LYS A 57 19.87 -21.06 18.33
C LYS A 57 21.39 -20.94 18.38
N ASP A 58 21.94 -19.72 18.34
CA ASP A 58 23.39 -19.47 18.40
C ASP A 58 23.97 -19.49 19.84
N LYS A 59 23.12 -19.55 20.89
CA LYS A 59 23.57 -19.57 22.29
C LYS A 59 23.72 -20.96 22.89
N ASP A 60 23.28 -22.00 22.18
CA ASP A 60 23.30 -23.40 22.62
C ASP A 60 24.33 -24.26 21.82
N SER A 61 25.17 -23.62 20.98
CA SER A 61 26.28 -24.25 20.23
C SER A 61 27.65 -23.78 20.70
#